data_AF-A0A847ERG3-F1
#
_entry.id   AF-A0A847ERG3-F1
#
_cell.length_a   1.000
_cell.length_b   1.000
_cell.length_c   1.000
_cell.angle_alpha   90.00
_cell.angle_beta   90.00
_cell.angle_gamma   90.00
#
_symmetry.space_group_name_H-M   'P 1'
#
loop_
_entity.id
_entity.type
_entity.pdbx_description
1 polymer ?
#
loop_
_entity_poly.entity_id
_entity_poly.type
_entity_poly.pdbx_seq_one_letter_code
_entity_poly.pdbx_strand_id
1 'polypeptide(L)'
;MKRFLGVLVVLVLLLAGLVVGGAYVFDDRIRSTVEDRVAVELQRSVPFATRPTVGIEGEPLALHLVTREFPSVNVRAREMPVQAAQGTTIPLYDVDFTLTGVRYETDAVHAASLTGGGWLDYADLAAVAGARIQPTEDGRLALERDVEFLGVAFTGRLVGRAALDRATQTITLTDTELDLAGVAIPPDATQALVDAILQPIPVALPYGLQLSALEPGEQGLDVVVDATDVTFPTR
;
A
#
# COMPACT_ATOMS: atom_id res chain seq x y z
N MET A 1 -4.68 14.84 3.55
CA MET A 1 -4.85 14.00 4.76
C MET A 1 -6.26 14.04 5.39
N LYS A 2 -7.27 14.69 4.77
CA LYS A 2 -8.63 14.86 5.34
C LYS A 2 -9.68 13.84 4.85
N ARG A 3 -9.27 12.80 4.09
CA ARG A 3 -10.21 11.96 3.31
C ARG A 3 -10.56 10.62 3.97
N PHE A 4 -9.65 10.00 4.73
CA PHE A 4 -9.96 8.82 5.56
C PHE A 4 -10.94 9.10 6.72
N LEU A 5 -11.14 10.38 7.04
CA LEU A 5 -12.00 10.91 8.11
C LEU A 5 -13.47 10.47 8.02
N GLY A 6 -13.99 10.30 6.80
CA GLY A 6 -15.40 9.98 6.58
C GLY A 6 -15.76 8.51 6.82
N VAL A 7 -14.77 7.61 6.72
CA VAL A 7 -14.98 6.15 6.69
C VAL A 7 -15.66 5.67 7.96
N LEU A 8 -15.26 6.26 9.08
CA LEU A 8 -15.32 5.58 10.35
C LEU A 8 -16.36 6.19 11.30
N VAL A 9 -16.61 7.49 11.18
CA VAL A 9 -17.73 8.18 11.86
C VAL A 9 -19.08 7.53 11.52
N VAL A 10 -19.22 6.99 10.32
CA VAL A 10 -20.47 6.38 9.87
C VAL A 10 -20.61 4.93 10.32
N LEU A 11 -19.49 4.17 10.38
CA LEU A 11 -19.42 2.84 11.02
C LEU A 11 -20.08 2.86 12.42
N VAL A 12 -19.79 3.93 13.16
CA VAL A 12 -20.21 4.18 14.55
C VAL A 12 -21.69 4.48 14.67
N LEU A 13 -22.22 5.30 13.77
CA LEU A 13 -23.64 5.64 13.75
C LEU A 13 -24.51 4.44 13.38
N LEU A 14 -23.99 3.52 12.57
CA LEU A 14 -24.70 2.33 12.13
C LEU A 14 -24.62 1.20 13.15
N LEU A 15 -23.45 1.00 13.76
CA LEU A 15 -23.26 0.05 14.85
C LEU A 15 -24.09 0.41 16.09
N ALA A 16 -24.15 1.70 16.44
CA ALA A 16 -25.00 2.17 17.54
C ALA A 16 -26.51 2.09 17.22
N GLY A 17 -26.89 2.20 15.95
CA GLY A 17 -28.28 2.10 15.51
C GLY A 17 -28.85 0.68 15.51
N LEU A 18 -28.01 -0.35 15.34
CA LEU A 18 -28.45 -1.74 15.20
C LEU A 18 -28.70 -2.47 16.54
N VAL A 19 -28.28 -1.87 17.66
CA VAL A 19 -28.39 -2.47 19.02
C VAL A 19 -29.85 -2.57 19.52
N VAL A 20 -30.85 -2.03 18.81
CA VAL A 20 -32.22 -1.89 19.35
C VAL A 20 -33.17 -3.07 19.01
N GLY A 21 -32.74 -4.13 18.30
CA GLY A 21 -33.70 -5.11 17.76
C GLY A 21 -33.30 -6.59 17.83
N GLY A 22 -33.10 -7.16 19.02
CA GLY A 22 -33.33 -8.60 19.30
C GLY A 22 -32.73 -9.63 18.33
N ALA A 23 -31.40 -9.65 18.15
CA ALA A 23 -30.74 -10.56 17.22
C ALA A 23 -29.77 -11.53 17.90
N TYR A 24 -30.26 -12.71 18.28
CA TYR A 24 -29.42 -13.86 18.65
C TYR A 24 -29.52 -15.00 17.61
N VAL A 25 -30.31 -14.87 16.54
CA VAL A 25 -30.70 -15.99 15.66
C VAL A 25 -30.27 -15.83 14.20
N PHE A 26 -29.67 -14.71 13.78
CA PHE A 26 -29.32 -14.46 12.36
C PHE A 26 -27.97 -13.74 12.17
N ASP A 27 -26.88 -14.30 12.71
CA ASP A 27 -25.55 -13.67 12.67
C ASP A 27 -25.08 -13.36 11.23
N ASP A 28 -25.24 -14.31 10.29
CA ASP A 28 -24.84 -14.15 8.88
C ASP A 28 -25.56 -13.02 8.14
N ARG A 29 -26.87 -12.85 8.37
CA ARG A 29 -27.67 -11.79 7.72
C ARG A 29 -27.28 -10.41 8.24
N ILE A 30 -26.93 -10.32 9.52
CA ILE A 30 -26.49 -9.07 10.14
C ILE A 30 -25.08 -8.74 9.68
N ARG A 31 -24.19 -9.74 9.66
CA ARG A 31 -22.81 -9.61 9.19
C ARG A 31 -22.74 -9.02 7.80
N SER A 32 -23.39 -9.67 6.83
CA SER A 32 -23.44 -9.17 5.44
C SER A 32 -23.98 -7.74 5.33
N THR A 33 -25.02 -7.39 6.09
CA THR A 33 -25.58 -6.02 6.09
C THR A 33 -24.60 -5.00 6.67
N VAL A 34 -23.92 -5.35 7.76
CA VAL A 34 -22.92 -4.49 8.40
C VAL A 34 -21.74 -4.30 7.46
N GLU A 35 -21.16 -5.39 6.94
CA GLU A 35 -20.06 -5.41 5.97
C GLU A 35 -20.36 -4.59 4.72
N ASP A 36 -21.54 -4.79 4.12
CA ASP A 36 -22.00 -4.02 2.98
C ASP A 36 -22.01 -2.52 3.30
N ARG A 37 -22.51 -2.18 4.48
CA ARG A 37 -22.61 -0.79 4.85
C ARG A 37 -21.22 -0.18 5.13
N VAL A 38 -20.31 -0.91 5.75
CA VAL A 38 -18.90 -0.48 5.89
C VAL A 38 -18.28 -0.23 4.52
N ALA A 39 -18.49 -1.14 3.56
CA ALA A 39 -17.98 -1.01 2.20
C ALA A 39 -18.48 0.26 1.49
N VAL A 40 -19.76 0.61 1.63
CA VAL A 40 -20.33 1.84 1.03
C VAL A 40 -19.69 3.10 1.63
N GLU A 41 -19.45 3.12 2.93
CA GLU A 41 -18.88 4.30 3.59
C GLU A 41 -17.37 4.42 3.34
N LEU A 42 -16.66 3.29 3.24
CA LEU A 42 -15.28 3.23 2.77
C LEU A 42 -15.15 3.86 1.38
N GLN A 43 -16.04 3.51 0.44
CA GLN A 43 -16.07 4.06 -0.91
C GLN A 43 -16.28 5.59 -0.97
N ARG A 44 -17.02 6.15 -0.02
CA ARG A 44 -17.27 7.61 0.02
C ARG A 44 -16.06 8.42 0.48
N SER A 45 -15.17 7.78 1.23
CA SER A 45 -14.15 8.46 2.01
C SER A 45 -12.76 8.26 1.40
N VAL A 46 -12.51 7.06 0.91
CA VAL A 46 -11.37 6.77 0.06
C VAL A 46 -11.89 6.70 -1.38
N PRO A 47 -11.27 7.41 -2.34
CA PRO A 47 -11.69 7.38 -3.72
C PRO A 47 -11.28 6.07 -4.41
N PHE A 48 -11.77 4.93 -3.91
CA PHE A 48 -11.61 3.64 -4.57
C PHE A 48 -12.30 3.69 -5.94
N ALA A 49 -11.68 3.13 -6.97
CA ALA A 49 -12.27 3.10 -8.31
C ALA A 49 -13.56 2.24 -8.35
N THR A 50 -13.59 1.18 -7.53
CA THR A 50 -14.77 0.32 -7.35
C THR A 50 -15.04 0.10 -5.86
N ARG A 51 -16.28 -0.29 -5.54
CA ARG A 51 -16.69 -0.56 -4.16
C ARG A 51 -15.80 -1.64 -3.54
N PRO A 52 -15.15 -1.38 -2.38
CA PRO A 52 -14.38 -2.39 -1.68
C PRO A 52 -15.28 -3.46 -1.09
N THR A 53 -14.73 -4.64 -0.81
CA THR A 53 -15.36 -5.69 -0.02
C THR A 53 -14.78 -5.64 1.40
N VAL A 54 -15.64 -5.78 2.40
CA VAL A 54 -15.23 -5.83 3.81
C VAL A 54 -15.69 -7.15 4.39
N GLY A 55 -14.82 -7.84 5.11
CA GLY A 55 -15.16 -9.00 5.94
C GLY A 55 -14.89 -8.66 7.40
N ILE A 56 -15.84 -8.94 8.28
CA ILE A 56 -15.63 -8.78 9.73
C ILE A 56 -15.66 -10.17 10.34
N GLU A 57 -14.62 -10.52 11.09
CA GLU A 57 -14.50 -11.80 11.78
C GLU A 57 -14.92 -11.69 13.24
N GLY A 58 -15.26 -12.84 13.84
CA GLY A 58 -15.68 -12.95 15.25
C GLY A 58 -17.13 -13.40 15.38
N GLU A 59 -17.38 -14.36 16.25
CA GLU A 59 -18.70 -14.93 16.53
C GLU A 59 -18.94 -14.99 18.05
N PRO A 60 -20.12 -14.58 18.55
CA PRO A 60 -21.22 -13.94 17.82
C PRO A 60 -20.93 -12.45 17.53
N LEU A 61 -21.22 -11.98 16.31
CA LEU A 61 -20.91 -10.60 15.89
C LEU A 61 -21.55 -9.57 16.82
N ALA A 62 -22.78 -9.82 17.28
CA ALA A 62 -23.51 -8.93 18.17
C ALA A 62 -22.73 -8.57 19.45
N LEU A 63 -21.96 -9.51 20.02
CA LEU A 63 -21.13 -9.25 21.19
C LEU A 63 -20.02 -8.25 20.85
N HIS A 64 -19.37 -8.44 19.70
CA HIS A 64 -18.31 -7.55 19.21
C HIS A 64 -18.81 -6.14 18.88
N LEU A 65 -20.07 -6.00 18.42
CA LEU A 65 -20.68 -4.67 18.24
C LEU A 65 -20.87 -3.93 19.57
N VAL A 66 -21.26 -4.66 20.62
CA VAL A 66 -21.48 -4.10 21.97
C VAL A 66 -20.16 -3.73 22.63
N THR A 67 -19.16 -4.61 22.56
CA THR A 67 -17.83 -4.37 23.14
C THR A 67 -17.00 -3.39 22.31
N ARG A 68 -17.38 -3.16 21.04
CA ARG A 68 -16.64 -2.33 20.06
C ARG A 68 -15.24 -2.87 19.77
N GLU A 69 -15.08 -4.18 19.92
CA GLU A 69 -13.83 -4.90 19.72
C GLU A 69 -14.06 -6.04 18.75
N PHE A 70 -13.32 -6.04 17.65
CA PHE A 70 -13.41 -7.01 16.57
C PHE A 70 -12.08 -7.77 16.44
N PRO A 71 -12.11 -9.11 16.45
CA PRO A 71 -10.91 -9.93 16.32
C PRO A 71 -10.13 -9.64 15.03
N SER A 72 -10.82 -9.57 13.90
CA SER A 72 -10.21 -9.27 12.61
C SER A 72 -11.18 -8.57 11.65
N VAL A 73 -10.65 -7.68 10.81
CA VAL A 73 -11.38 -7.00 9.73
C VAL A 73 -10.54 -7.08 8.46
N ASN A 74 -11.12 -7.67 7.42
CA ASN A 74 -10.52 -7.81 6.10
C ASN A 74 -11.08 -6.74 5.16
N VAL A 75 -10.22 -6.09 4.38
CA VAL A 75 -10.61 -5.08 3.39
C VAL A 75 -9.97 -5.43 2.06
N ARG A 76 -10.80 -5.67 1.04
CA ARG A 76 -10.36 -5.94 -0.33
C ARG A 76 -10.82 -4.85 -1.28
N ALA A 77 -9.94 -4.37 -2.14
CA ALA A 77 -10.27 -3.37 -3.15
C ALA A 77 -9.48 -3.64 -4.43
N ARG A 78 -10.12 -3.49 -5.60
CA ARG A 78 -9.42 -3.62 -6.88
C ARG A 78 -8.41 -2.51 -7.13
N GLU A 79 -8.69 -1.32 -6.63
CA GLU A 79 -7.84 -0.16 -6.83
C GLU A 79 -8.03 0.82 -5.68
N MET A 80 -6.94 1.18 -5.02
CA MET A 80 -6.88 2.17 -3.95
C MET A 80 -5.82 3.23 -4.27
N PRO A 81 -6.18 4.52 -4.32
CA PRO A 81 -5.20 5.57 -4.53
C PRO A 81 -4.29 5.71 -3.31
N VAL A 82 -2.98 5.60 -3.54
CA VAL A 82 -1.94 5.83 -2.54
C VAL A 82 -1.14 7.08 -2.88
N GLN A 83 -0.77 7.85 -1.86
CA GLN A 83 0.14 8.97 -2.05
C GLN A 83 1.57 8.44 -2.08
N ALA A 84 2.25 8.69 -3.19
CA ALA A 84 3.66 8.44 -3.35
C ALA A 84 4.48 9.69 -2.98
N ALA A 85 5.79 9.63 -3.22
CA ALA A 85 6.68 10.76 -3.06
C ALA A 85 6.18 12.00 -3.82
N GLN A 86 6.48 13.19 -3.27
CA GLN A 86 6.23 14.49 -3.92
C GLN A 86 4.75 14.81 -4.17
N GLY A 87 3.82 14.10 -3.50
CA GLY A 87 2.38 14.36 -3.58
C GLY A 87 1.69 13.74 -4.80
N THR A 88 2.41 12.97 -5.60
CA THR A 88 1.83 12.18 -6.69
C THR A 88 0.95 11.09 -6.10
N THR A 89 -0.24 10.89 -6.67
CA THR A 89 -1.13 9.80 -6.27
C THR A 89 -1.08 8.74 -7.36
N ILE A 90 -0.76 7.50 -6.97
CA ILE A 90 -0.74 6.35 -7.87
C ILE A 90 -1.71 5.28 -7.36
N PRO A 91 -2.33 4.48 -8.24
CA PRO A 91 -3.18 3.37 -7.85
C PRO A 91 -2.36 2.21 -7.28
N LEU A 92 -2.83 1.65 -6.16
CA LEU A 92 -2.46 0.32 -5.67
C LEU A 92 -3.57 -0.65 -6.05
N TYR A 93 -3.21 -1.68 -6.80
CA TYR A 93 -4.16 -2.65 -7.35
C TYR A 93 -4.27 -3.90 -6.48
N ASP A 94 -5.43 -4.54 -6.55
CA ASP A 94 -5.76 -5.80 -5.86
C ASP A 94 -5.35 -5.81 -4.38
N VAL A 95 -5.76 -4.76 -3.69
CA VAL A 95 -5.54 -4.55 -2.27
C VAL A 95 -6.24 -5.65 -1.47
N ASP A 96 -5.51 -6.28 -0.57
CA ASP A 96 -6.05 -7.15 0.50
C ASP A 96 -5.35 -6.79 1.82
N PHE A 97 -6.08 -6.19 2.75
CA PHE A 97 -5.59 -5.83 4.09
C PHE A 97 -6.36 -6.58 5.17
N THR A 98 -5.63 -7.05 6.17
CA THR A 98 -6.15 -7.65 7.38
C THR A 98 -5.76 -6.80 8.58
N LEU A 99 -6.75 -6.28 9.29
CA LEU A 99 -6.57 -5.60 10.58
C LEU A 99 -6.92 -6.56 11.69
N THR A 100 -6.03 -6.73 12.68
CA THR A 100 -6.25 -7.64 13.81
C THR A 100 -6.41 -6.86 15.11
N GLY A 101 -7.30 -7.32 15.99
CA GLY A 101 -7.54 -6.71 17.31
C GLY A 101 -8.05 -5.28 17.19
N VAL A 102 -9.07 -5.10 16.36
CA VAL A 102 -9.63 -3.78 16.03
C VAL A 102 -10.52 -3.31 17.17
N ARG A 103 -10.18 -2.18 17.77
CA ARG A 103 -10.98 -1.51 18.79
C ARG A 103 -11.44 -0.16 18.28
N TYR A 104 -12.72 0.11 18.48
CA TYR A 104 -13.32 1.41 18.19
C TYR A 104 -13.37 2.31 19.43
N GLU A 105 -12.76 3.49 19.32
CA GLU A 105 -12.75 4.56 20.32
C GLU A 105 -13.48 5.80 19.78
N THR A 106 -13.86 6.73 20.66
CA THR A 106 -14.77 7.85 20.33
C THR A 106 -14.32 8.68 19.12
N ASP A 107 -13.03 8.82 18.91
CA ASP A 107 -12.41 9.61 17.84
C ASP A 107 -11.31 8.85 17.06
N ALA A 108 -11.11 7.56 17.33
CA ALA A 108 -10.07 6.76 16.69
C ALA A 108 -10.50 5.29 16.49
N VAL A 109 -9.91 4.62 15.50
CA VAL A 109 -9.86 3.16 15.46
C VAL A 109 -8.44 2.72 15.67
N HIS A 110 -8.30 1.81 16.63
CA HIS A 110 -7.04 1.17 16.95
C HIS A 110 -7.07 -0.24 16.38
N ALA A 111 -5.98 -0.67 15.77
CA ALA A 111 -5.75 -2.06 15.41
C ALA A 111 -4.43 -2.49 16.03
N ALA A 112 -4.41 -3.65 16.67
CA ALA A 112 -3.18 -4.20 17.23
C ALA A 112 -2.13 -4.44 16.14
N SER A 113 -2.56 -4.86 14.96
CA SER A 113 -1.73 -4.93 13.77
C SER A 113 -2.54 -4.75 12.49
N LEU A 114 -1.83 -4.35 11.44
CA LEU A 114 -2.31 -4.38 10.06
C LEU A 114 -1.28 -5.11 9.21
N THR A 115 -1.72 -6.02 8.36
CA THR A 115 -0.89 -6.66 7.34
C THR A 115 -1.63 -6.73 6.01
N GLY A 116 -0.89 -6.79 4.92
CA GLY A 116 -1.47 -7.08 3.60
C GLY A 116 -0.70 -6.37 2.50
N GLY A 117 -1.33 -6.18 1.35
CA GLY A 117 -0.60 -5.70 0.19
C GLY A 117 -1.44 -5.55 -1.06
N GLY A 118 -0.74 -5.38 -2.17
CA GLY A 118 -1.28 -5.25 -3.53
C GLY A 118 -0.12 -5.10 -4.50
N TRP A 119 -0.39 -4.60 -5.71
CA TRP A 119 0.66 -4.35 -6.71
C TRP A 119 0.58 -2.94 -7.30
N LEU A 120 1.73 -2.43 -7.70
CA LEU A 120 1.89 -1.10 -8.32
C LEU A 120 2.35 -1.25 -9.77
N ASP A 121 1.67 -0.56 -10.68
CA ASP A 121 2.02 -0.60 -12.10
C ASP A 121 3.41 0.02 -12.36
N TYR A 122 4.18 -0.60 -13.25
CA TYR A 122 5.53 -0.13 -13.57
C TYR A 122 5.56 1.27 -14.22
N ALA A 123 4.54 1.63 -14.99
CA ALA A 123 4.44 2.96 -15.59
C ALA A 123 4.16 4.05 -14.54
N ASP A 124 3.32 3.75 -13.54
CA ASP A 124 3.06 4.65 -12.43
C ASP A 124 4.30 4.83 -11.55
N LEU A 125 5.00 3.72 -11.25
CA LEU A 125 6.29 3.77 -10.56
C LEU A 125 7.33 4.55 -11.36
N ALA A 126 7.37 4.37 -12.68
CA ALA A 126 8.28 5.08 -13.56
C ALA A 126 8.04 6.59 -13.55
N ALA A 127 6.77 7.01 -13.51
CA ALA A 127 6.38 8.42 -13.42
C ALA A 127 6.81 9.05 -12.08
N VAL A 128 6.68 8.30 -10.97
CA VAL A 128 7.13 8.76 -9.64
C VAL A 128 8.66 8.79 -9.54
N ALA A 129 9.33 7.76 -10.08
CA ALA A 129 10.77 7.64 -10.01
C ALA A 129 11.50 8.56 -11.01
N GLY A 130 10.83 9.06 -12.05
CA GLY A 130 11.50 9.78 -13.14
C GLY A 130 12.51 8.87 -13.87
N ALA A 131 12.17 7.60 -14.04
CA ALA A 131 12.99 6.60 -14.71
C ALA A 131 12.07 5.53 -15.29
N ARG A 132 12.40 4.92 -16.43
CA ARG A 132 11.63 3.77 -16.92
C ARG A 132 11.98 2.55 -16.08
N ILE A 133 10.97 1.82 -15.63
CA ILE A 133 11.12 0.59 -14.85
C ILE A 133 10.47 -0.52 -15.64
N GLN A 134 11.18 -1.64 -15.84
CA GLN A 134 10.68 -2.79 -16.59
C GLN A 134 11.12 -4.08 -15.89
N PRO A 135 10.25 -5.10 -15.78
CA PRO A 135 10.66 -6.41 -15.30
C PRO A 135 11.53 -7.11 -16.35
N THR A 136 12.43 -7.97 -15.89
CA THR A 136 13.21 -8.90 -16.72
C THR A 136 12.78 -10.34 -16.46
N GLU A 137 13.12 -11.26 -17.37
CA GLU A 137 12.69 -12.66 -17.29
C GLU A 137 13.21 -13.42 -16.05
N ASP A 138 14.28 -12.93 -15.42
CA ASP A 138 14.91 -13.51 -14.24
C ASP A 138 14.46 -12.90 -12.89
N GLY A 139 13.36 -12.13 -12.91
CA GLY A 139 12.82 -11.47 -11.71
C GLY A 139 13.66 -10.29 -11.22
N ARG A 140 14.48 -9.70 -12.10
CA ARG A 140 15.16 -8.43 -11.87
C ARG A 140 14.35 -7.29 -12.48
N LEU A 141 14.76 -6.07 -12.17
CA LEU A 141 14.22 -4.85 -12.76
C LEU A 141 15.31 -4.17 -13.58
N ALA A 142 14.93 -3.72 -14.77
CA ALA A 142 15.69 -2.78 -15.56
C ALA A 142 15.19 -1.36 -15.27
N LEU A 143 16.11 -0.51 -14.84
CA LEU A 143 15.92 0.92 -14.60
C LEU A 143 16.66 1.69 -15.70
N GLU A 144 15.93 2.49 -16.48
CA GLU A 144 16.51 3.40 -17.45
C GLU A 144 16.27 4.85 -17.04
N ARG A 145 17.35 5.63 -17.01
CA ARG A 145 17.26 7.06 -16.69
C ARG A 145 18.17 7.86 -17.60
N ASP A 146 17.64 8.98 -18.08
CA ASP A 146 18.44 9.98 -18.76
C ASP A 146 19.30 10.70 -17.72
N VAL A 147 20.61 10.60 -17.89
CA VAL A 147 21.60 11.19 -16.99
C VAL A 147 22.54 12.08 -17.78
N GLU A 148 22.99 13.15 -17.14
CA GLU A 148 24.09 13.97 -17.62
C GLU A 148 25.32 13.65 -16.78
N PHE A 149 26.37 13.13 -17.42
CA PHE A 149 27.61 12.80 -16.75
C PHE A 149 28.76 13.45 -17.49
N LEU A 150 29.53 14.29 -16.79
CA LEU A 150 30.65 15.05 -17.35
C LEU A 150 30.26 15.89 -18.59
N GLY A 151 29.05 16.45 -18.62
CA GLY A 151 28.55 17.29 -19.71
C GLY A 151 28.07 16.53 -20.95
N VAL A 152 27.94 15.20 -20.86
CA VAL A 152 27.39 14.34 -21.92
C VAL A 152 26.09 13.72 -21.42
N ALA A 153 25.01 13.94 -22.18
CA ALA A 153 23.73 13.30 -21.92
C ALA A 153 23.67 11.91 -22.55
N PHE A 154 23.23 10.92 -21.79
CA PHE A 154 22.90 9.58 -22.30
C PHE A 154 21.85 8.91 -21.43
N THR A 155 21.23 7.86 -21.97
CA THR A 155 20.31 7.00 -21.22
C THR A 155 21.11 5.87 -20.59
N GLY A 156 21.25 5.90 -19.27
CA GLY A 156 21.86 4.81 -18.51
C GLY A 156 20.84 3.72 -18.23
N ARG A 157 21.19 2.45 -18.45
CA ARG A 157 20.36 1.29 -18.12
C ARG A 157 21.04 0.47 -17.04
N LEU A 158 20.33 0.20 -15.95
CA LEU A 158 20.80 -0.60 -14.83
C LEU A 158 19.85 -1.75 -14.62
N VAL A 159 20.34 -2.99 -14.60
CA VAL A 159 19.54 -4.18 -14.30
C VAL A 159 19.92 -4.67 -12.91
N GLY A 160 18.96 -4.95 -12.03
CA GLY A 160 19.25 -5.35 -10.65
C GLY A 160 18.03 -5.94 -9.94
N ARG A 161 18.26 -6.57 -8.79
CA ARG A 161 17.18 -7.08 -7.93
C ARG A 161 16.59 -5.94 -7.12
N ALA A 162 15.27 -5.84 -7.07
CA ALA A 162 14.61 -4.88 -6.20
C ALA A 162 14.90 -5.22 -4.73
N ALA A 163 15.28 -4.22 -3.96
CA ALA A 163 15.65 -4.37 -2.56
C ALA A 163 15.00 -3.28 -1.70
N LEU A 164 14.60 -3.67 -0.49
CA LEU A 164 14.00 -2.79 0.50
C LEU A 164 14.90 -2.67 1.72
N ASP A 165 15.32 -1.45 2.05
CA ASP A 165 15.81 -1.14 3.38
C ASP A 165 14.62 -0.76 4.27
N ARG A 166 14.23 -1.70 5.14
CA ARG A 166 13.11 -1.50 6.08
C ARG A 166 13.38 -0.41 7.11
N ALA A 167 14.65 -0.18 7.49
CA ALA A 167 14.99 0.80 8.52
C ALA A 167 14.85 2.23 8.00
N THR A 168 15.25 2.46 6.75
CA THR A 168 15.13 3.78 6.11
C THR A 168 13.86 3.93 5.26
N GLN A 169 13.09 2.85 5.07
CA GLN A 169 11.96 2.78 4.16
C GLN A 169 12.34 3.25 2.75
N THR A 170 13.45 2.71 2.22
CA THR A 170 13.94 3.05 0.88
C THR A 170 13.97 1.82 -0.02
N ILE A 171 13.51 2.01 -1.26
CA ILE A 171 13.60 1.01 -2.32
C ILE A 171 14.82 1.33 -3.17
N THR A 172 15.62 0.31 -3.47
CA THR A 172 16.81 0.38 -4.33
C THR A 172 16.93 -0.87 -5.20
N LEU A 173 17.99 -0.95 -6.00
CA LEU A 173 18.41 -2.15 -6.70
C LEU A 173 19.72 -2.68 -6.11
N THR A 174 19.82 -3.98 -5.93
CA THR A 174 21.05 -4.71 -5.57
C THR A 174 21.46 -5.63 -6.73
N ASP A 175 22.66 -6.22 -6.66
CA ASP A 175 23.20 -7.08 -7.73
C ASP A 175 23.09 -6.42 -9.10
N THR A 176 23.53 -5.16 -9.17
CA THR A 176 23.29 -4.30 -10.32
C THR A 176 24.33 -4.52 -11.43
N GLU A 177 23.86 -4.61 -12.66
CA GLU A 177 24.67 -4.65 -13.87
C GLU A 177 24.34 -3.44 -14.73
N LEU A 178 25.38 -2.69 -15.09
CA LEU A 178 25.24 -1.49 -15.91
C LEU A 178 25.33 -1.88 -17.39
N ASP A 179 24.29 -1.54 -18.14
CA ASP A 179 24.26 -1.62 -19.61
C ASP A 179 24.35 -0.21 -20.19
N LEU A 180 25.42 0.03 -20.94
CA LEU A 180 25.74 1.32 -21.54
C LEU A 180 25.59 1.31 -23.07
N ALA A 181 24.87 0.33 -23.63
CA ALA A 181 24.64 0.21 -25.07
C ALA A 181 25.94 0.30 -25.92
N GLY A 182 27.06 -0.21 -25.38
CA GLY A 182 28.37 -0.23 -26.04
C GLY A 182 29.29 0.96 -25.77
N VAL A 183 28.92 1.90 -24.90
CA VAL A 183 29.80 3.00 -24.48
C VAL A 183 30.82 2.51 -23.44
N ALA A 184 32.11 2.59 -23.76
CA ALA A 184 33.19 2.26 -22.83
C ALA A 184 33.42 3.41 -21.84
N ILE A 185 33.20 3.15 -20.55
CA ILE A 185 33.43 4.12 -19.47
C ILE A 185 34.63 3.67 -18.63
N PRO A 186 35.52 4.59 -18.21
CA PRO A 186 36.63 4.25 -17.33
C PRO A 186 36.13 3.57 -16.04
N PRO A 187 36.80 2.52 -15.53
CA PRO A 187 36.37 1.79 -14.33
C PRO A 187 36.10 2.69 -13.12
N ASP A 188 36.91 3.74 -12.95
CA ASP A 188 36.81 4.69 -11.85
C ASP A 188 35.55 5.58 -11.92
N ALA A 189 35.00 5.77 -13.13
CA ALA A 189 33.78 6.54 -13.37
C ALA A 189 32.51 5.68 -13.35
N THR A 190 32.64 4.36 -13.46
CA THR A 190 31.51 3.42 -13.46
C THR A 190 30.71 3.48 -12.16
N GLN A 191 31.37 3.53 -11.00
CA GLN A 191 30.66 3.58 -9.72
C GLN A 191 29.87 4.88 -9.55
N ALA A 192 30.49 6.03 -9.85
CA ALA A 192 29.82 7.32 -9.78
C ALA A 192 28.60 7.40 -10.71
N LEU A 193 28.67 6.72 -11.86
CA LEU A 193 27.54 6.62 -12.78
C LEU A 193 26.43 5.69 -12.27
N VAL A 194 26.79 4.53 -11.70
CA VAL A 194 25.83 3.65 -11.03
C VAL A 194 25.10 4.43 -9.95
N ASP A 195 25.81 5.17 -9.10
CA ASP A 195 25.22 5.97 -8.02
C ASP A 195 24.32 7.11 -8.56
N ALA A 196 24.64 7.69 -9.72
CA ALA A 196 23.82 8.71 -10.36
C ALA A 196 22.51 8.15 -10.94
N ILE A 197 22.54 6.93 -11.48
CA ILE A 197 21.36 6.24 -12.01
C ILE A 197 20.53 5.66 -10.85
N LEU A 198 21.19 5.02 -9.89
CA LEU A 198 20.60 4.34 -8.74
C LEU A 198 20.29 5.35 -7.63
N GLN A 199 19.21 6.10 -7.82
CA GLN A 199 18.68 6.95 -6.75
C GLN A 199 17.68 6.16 -5.90
N PRO A 200 17.93 5.98 -4.59
CA PRO A 200 16.98 5.34 -3.70
C PRO A 200 15.64 6.07 -3.72
N ILE A 201 14.55 5.30 -3.75
CA ILE A 201 13.20 5.83 -3.75
C ILE A 201 12.69 5.78 -2.30
N PRO A 202 12.54 6.93 -1.61
CA PRO A 202 11.98 6.94 -0.27
C PRO A 202 10.49 6.63 -0.30
N VAL A 203 10.05 5.78 0.63
CA VAL A 203 8.66 5.38 0.82
C VAL A 203 8.17 5.99 2.13
N ALA A 204 7.11 6.77 2.06
CA ALA A 204 6.47 7.35 3.23
C ALA A 204 4.99 6.94 3.25
N LEU A 205 4.66 6.00 4.14
CA LEU A 205 3.28 5.56 4.33
C LEU A 205 2.68 6.20 5.59
N PRO A 206 1.38 6.53 5.58
CA PRO A 206 0.71 7.13 6.72
C PRO A 206 0.45 6.12 7.84
N TYR A 207 0.09 6.62 9.02
CA TYR A 207 -0.39 5.80 10.15
C TYR A 207 0.61 4.76 10.67
N GLY A 208 1.91 4.97 10.44
CA GLY A 208 2.95 4.03 10.88
C GLY A 208 3.03 2.76 10.04
N LEU A 209 2.35 2.71 8.90
CA LEU A 209 2.52 1.66 7.90
C LEU A 209 3.98 1.63 7.42
N GLN A 210 4.48 0.43 7.24
CA GLN A 210 5.81 0.18 6.71
C GLN A 210 5.71 -0.82 5.59
N LEU A 211 6.49 -0.59 4.54
CA LEU A 211 6.73 -1.63 3.57
C LEU A 211 7.56 -2.72 4.24
N SER A 212 7.10 -3.96 4.10
CA SER A 212 7.75 -5.14 4.64
C SER A 212 8.35 -5.97 3.51
N ALA A 213 7.68 -6.15 2.38
CA ALA A 213 8.26 -6.87 1.26
C ALA A 213 7.94 -6.20 -0.07
N LEU A 214 8.78 -6.47 -1.07
CA LEU A 214 8.52 -6.15 -2.45
C LEU A 214 9.06 -7.24 -3.35
N GLU A 215 8.38 -7.52 -4.45
CA GLU A 215 8.79 -8.53 -5.43
C GLU A 215 8.35 -8.08 -6.84
N PRO A 216 9.23 -8.17 -7.85
CA PRO A 216 8.82 -7.94 -9.24
C PRO A 216 7.82 -9.00 -9.71
N GLY A 217 6.60 -8.59 -10.00
CA GLY A 217 5.56 -9.41 -10.62
C GLY A 217 5.41 -9.12 -12.11
N GLU A 218 4.59 -9.93 -12.78
CA GLU A 218 4.28 -9.77 -14.22
C GLU A 218 3.51 -8.48 -14.51
N GLN A 219 2.57 -8.12 -13.63
CA GLN A 219 1.68 -6.96 -13.78
C GLN A 219 2.32 -5.67 -13.25
N GLY A 220 3.24 -5.78 -12.30
CA GLY A 220 3.76 -4.65 -11.54
C GLY A 220 4.68 -5.10 -10.43
N LEU A 221 5.03 -4.17 -9.53
CA LEU A 221 5.75 -4.48 -8.31
C LEU A 221 4.76 -4.88 -7.22
N ASP A 222 4.81 -6.14 -6.80
CA ASP A 222 4.06 -6.62 -5.63
C ASP A 222 4.66 -6.00 -4.37
N VAL A 223 3.79 -5.53 -3.48
CA VAL A 223 4.18 -4.85 -2.24
C VAL A 223 3.40 -5.41 -1.07
N VAL A 224 4.09 -5.66 0.04
CA VAL A 224 3.50 -6.06 1.31
C VAL A 224 3.80 -4.98 2.34
N VAL A 225 2.78 -4.58 3.07
CA VAL A 225 2.86 -3.62 4.16
C VAL A 225 2.45 -4.27 5.48
N ASP A 226 3.08 -3.82 6.55
CA ASP A 226 2.70 -4.15 7.91
C ASP A 226 2.78 -2.93 8.83
N ALA A 227 2.08 -3.03 9.95
CA ALA A 227 2.23 -2.13 11.08
C ALA A 227 1.70 -2.75 12.37
N THR A 228 2.21 -2.24 13.49
CA THR A 228 1.78 -2.59 14.84
C THR A 228 1.24 -1.36 15.55
N ASP A 229 0.22 -1.54 16.37
CA ASP A 229 -0.43 -0.48 17.16
C ASP A 229 -0.87 0.72 16.29
N VAL A 230 -1.67 0.42 15.28
CA VAL A 230 -2.08 1.39 14.26
C VAL A 230 -3.30 2.15 14.74
N THR A 231 -3.22 3.48 14.66
CA THR A 231 -4.33 4.36 15.00
C THR A 231 -4.80 5.14 13.78
N PHE A 232 -6.07 4.96 13.43
CA PHE A 232 -6.76 5.70 12.38
C PHE A 232 -7.66 6.76 13.03
N PRO A 233 -7.32 8.05 12.91
CA PRO A 233 -8.16 9.11 13.43
C PRO A 233 -9.48 9.17 12.65
N THR A 234 -10.56 9.42 13.36
CA THR A 234 -11.93 9.50 12.81
C THR A 234 -12.46 10.93 12.77
N ARG A 235 -11.71 11.91 13.29
CA ARG A 235 -12.04 13.35 13.30
C ARG A 235 -10.90 14.21 12.81
#